data_AF-A0A9W9B2J6-F1
#
_entry.id   AF-A0A9W9B2J6-F1
#
_cell.length_a   1.000
_cell.length_b   1.000
_cell.length_c   1.000
_cell.angle_alpha   90.00
_cell.angle_beta   90.00
_cell.angle_gamma   90.00
#
_symmetry.space_group_name_H-M   'P 1'
#
loop_
_entity.id
_entity.type
_entity.pdbx_description
1 polymer ?
#
loop_
_entity_poly.entity_id
_entity_poly.type
_entity_poly.pdbx_seq_one_letter_code
_entity_poly.pdbx_strand_id
1 'polypeptide(L)'
;MLITFEVFRGGEHDWQLHLNALTSTLSQLTTQDIFAPGHCRDDSQQDQIHNHLQFTKNKDRDGLQFLITAALWFDILSCVSTGKVPALPYRQWLSIPGLDTAAVMGCQNWIMALIGDLANLKQWKDNSIKTGLLSTRDLAVKGQRIESALENGIKQLDINEKGFIDKDMNALWVSRMFALAALVLLHTIISGPLPKLPEIRSAVSRTIATLRTRPKSCPANGIVWAICVTGCMAPPTVQQSFESCMKEMLADHGKFGNCSTVLRVMRKCWELQQHGVADCKTAMVEMGICALLI
;
A
#
# COMPACT_ATOMS: atom_id res chain seq x y z
N MET A 1 14.38 1.40 -11.39
CA MET A 1 13.33 0.61 -12.09
C MET A 1 12.55 1.52 -13.03
N LEU A 2 12.17 1.05 -14.21
CA LEU A 2 11.35 1.82 -15.18
C LEU A 2 9.98 2.23 -14.59
N ILE A 3 9.43 1.44 -13.67
CA ILE A 3 8.21 1.79 -12.91
C ILE A 3 8.38 3.09 -12.14
N THR A 4 9.54 3.30 -11.49
CA THR A 4 9.84 4.55 -10.77
C THR A 4 9.91 5.74 -11.72
N PHE A 5 10.43 5.54 -12.95
CA PHE A 5 10.45 6.57 -13.98
C PHE A 5 9.04 6.97 -14.44
N GLU A 6 8.15 6.01 -14.65
CA GLU A 6 6.75 6.31 -15.00
C GLU A 6 6.05 7.04 -13.85
N VAL A 7 6.34 6.69 -12.61
CA VAL A 7 5.81 7.41 -11.43
C VAL A 7 6.33 8.86 -11.41
N PHE A 8 7.59 9.10 -11.77
CA PHE A 8 8.11 10.46 -11.91
C PHE A 8 7.36 11.27 -12.97
N ARG A 9 6.79 10.62 -13.99
CA ARG A 9 5.92 11.23 -15.02
C ARG A 9 4.44 11.33 -14.62
N GLY A 10 4.11 11.04 -13.36
CA GLY A 10 2.74 11.08 -12.83
C GLY A 10 2.07 9.71 -12.70
N GLY A 11 2.70 8.65 -13.24
CA GLY A 11 2.25 7.27 -13.08
C GLY A 11 0.89 6.97 -13.71
N GLU A 12 0.44 7.76 -14.70
CA GLU A 12 -0.91 7.67 -15.27
C GLU A 12 -1.07 6.57 -16.34
N HIS A 13 0.01 6.27 -17.07
CA HIS A 13 0.03 5.35 -18.22
C HIS A 13 1.27 4.44 -18.19
N ASP A 14 1.26 3.38 -18.98
CA ASP A 14 2.39 2.48 -19.34
C ASP A 14 3.12 1.72 -18.22
N TRP A 15 3.02 2.14 -16.96
CA TRP A 15 3.61 1.44 -15.80
C TRP A 15 3.07 0.01 -15.65
N GLN A 16 1.83 -0.25 -16.10
CA GLN A 16 1.21 -1.57 -16.04
C GLN A 16 1.99 -2.60 -16.85
N LEU A 17 2.52 -2.22 -18.02
CA LEU A 17 3.31 -3.11 -18.85
C LEU A 17 4.61 -3.51 -18.14
N HIS A 18 5.28 -2.53 -17.52
CA HIS A 18 6.49 -2.77 -16.75
C HIS A 18 6.22 -3.62 -15.50
N LEU A 19 5.12 -3.35 -14.79
CA LEU A 19 4.74 -4.13 -13.62
C LEU A 19 4.39 -5.58 -14.01
N ASN A 20 3.63 -5.78 -15.08
CA ASN A 20 3.27 -7.12 -15.56
C ASN A 20 4.52 -7.93 -15.97
N ALA A 21 5.47 -7.30 -16.67
CA ALA A 21 6.73 -7.96 -17.03
C ALA A 21 7.54 -8.35 -15.78
N LEU A 22 7.60 -7.46 -14.78
CA LEU A 22 8.28 -7.71 -13.52
C LEU A 22 7.61 -8.86 -12.74
N THR A 23 6.29 -8.79 -12.53
CA THR A 23 5.56 -9.80 -11.76
C THR A 23 5.53 -11.15 -12.46
N SER A 24 5.46 -11.20 -13.79
CA SER A 24 5.58 -12.43 -14.59
C SER A 24 6.96 -13.10 -14.47
N THR A 25 8.02 -12.29 -14.37
CA THR A 25 9.38 -12.82 -14.19
C THR A 25 9.56 -13.34 -12.77
N LEU A 26 9.12 -12.56 -11.78
CA LEU A 26 9.29 -12.90 -10.37
C LEU A 26 8.40 -14.08 -9.94
N SER A 27 7.21 -14.26 -10.53
CA SER A 27 6.32 -15.39 -10.21
C SER A 27 6.91 -16.76 -10.58
N GLN A 28 7.93 -16.80 -11.43
CA GLN A 28 8.67 -18.02 -11.77
C GLN A 28 9.67 -18.43 -10.69
N LEU A 29 10.01 -17.53 -9.76
CA LEU A 29 10.96 -17.82 -8.67
C LEU A 29 10.26 -18.63 -7.58
N THR A 30 10.87 -19.72 -7.13
CA THR A 30 10.42 -20.41 -5.92
C THR A 30 10.99 -19.74 -4.67
N THR A 31 10.29 -19.83 -3.53
CA THR A 31 10.78 -19.27 -2.27
C THR A 31 12.10 -19.90 -1.80
N GLN A 32 12.38 -21.13 -2.24
CA GLN A 32 13.65 -21.83 -2.00
C GLN A 32 14.80 -21.24 -2.84
N ASP A 33 14.51 -20.79 -4.07
CA ASP A 33 15.49 -20.11 -4.93
C ASP A 33 15.82 -18.70 -4.42
N ILE A 34 14.84 -18.02 -3.82
CA ILE A 34 15.00 -16.66 -3.30
C ILE A 34 15.78 -16.67 -1.97
N PHE A 35 15.53 -17.66 -1.11
CA PHE A 35 16.17 -17.80 0.19
C PHE A 35 16.49 -19.26 0.50
N ALA A 36 17.66 -19.73 0.04
CA ALA A 36 18.21 -20.96 0.57
C ALA A 36 18.42 -20.79 2.09
N PRO A 37 17.97 -21.74 2.94
CA PRO A 37 18.42 -21.77 4.33
C PRO A 37 19.94 -21.93 4.28
N GLY A 38 20.65 -20.98 4.87
CA GLY A 38 22.10 -21.06 4.97
C GLY A 38 22.45 -22.40 5.60
N HIS A 39 23.15 -23.26 4.86
CA HIS A 39 23.76 -24.44 5.47
C HIS A 39 24.67 -23.90 6.58
N CYS A 40 24.38 -24.26 7.83
CA CYS A 40 25.38 -24.22 8.88
C CYS A 40 26.47 -25.21 8.46
N ARG A 41 27.53 -24.71 7.83
CA ARG A 41 28.74 -25.48 7.64
C ARG A 41 29.65 -25.16 8.81
N ASP A 42 29.91 -26.22 9.56
CA ASP A 42 30.79 -26.32 10.71
C ASP A 42 32.12 -25.61 10.44
N ASP A 43 32.58 -24.85 11.44
CA ASP A 43 33.82 -24.10 11.43
C ASP A 43 35.01 -25.05 11.32
N SER A 44 35.78 -24.98 10.25
CA SER A 44 37.25 -25.08 10.33
C SER A 44 37.93 -24.75 9.00
N GLN A 45 38.67 -23.64 9.06
CA GLN A 45 39.85 -23.28 8.24
C GLN A 45 39.63 -22.77 6.80
N GLN A 46 40.26 -21.61 6.55
CA GLN A 46 40.74 -21.06 5.27
C GLN A 46 39.71 -20.50 4.27
N ASP A 47 39.62 -19.16 4.17
CA ASP A 47 40.51 -18.35 3.31
C ASP A 47 39.96 -16.93 3.11
N GLN A 48 40.86 -15.94 3.02
CA GLN A 48 40.52 -14.51 2.81
C GLN A 48 39.75 -14.25 1.49
N ILE A 49 39.72 -15.21 0.56
CA ILE A 49 38.92 -15.19 -0.68
C ILE A 49 37.42 -15.46 -0.40
N HIS A 50 37.09 -16.20 0.66
CA HIS A 50 35.71 -16.51 1.04
C HIS A 50 34.93 -15.26 1.51
N ASN A 51 35.63 -14.28 2.07
CA ASN A 51 35.02 -13.00 2.48
C ASN A 51 34.54 -12.18 1.28
N HIS A 52 35.27 -12.20 0.15
CA HIS A 52 34.89 -11.44 -1.03
C HIS A 52 33.71 -12.10 -1.78
N LEU A 53 33.67 -13.44 -1.82
CA LEU A 53 32.56 -14.23 -2.38
C LEU A 53 31.30 -14.24 -1.50
N GLN A 54 31.43 -14.26 -0.17
CA GLN A 54 30.28 -14.07 0.73
C GLN A 54 29.74 -12.65 0.65
N PHE A 55 30.60 -11.64 0.52
CA PHE A 55 30.17 -10.25 0.38
C PHE A 55 29.44 -9.99 -0.94
N THR A 56 29.85 -10.59 -2.06
CA THR A 56 29.09 -10.51 -3.32
C THR A 56 27.80 -11.33 -3.27
N LYS A 57 27.83 -12.54 -2.71
CA LYS A 57 26.64 -13.38 -2.53
C LYS A 57 25.58 -12.73 -1.61
N ASN A 58 26.02 -12.01 -0.57
CA ASN A 58 25.13 -11.25 0.30
C ASN A 58 24.62 -9.97 -0.38
N LYS A 59 25.45 -9.25 -1.12
CA LYS A 59 24.99 -8.07 -1.90
C LYS A 59 23.97 -8.40 -2.98
N ASP A 60 24.17 -9.51 -3.70
CA ASP A 60 23.22 -9.98 -4.71
C ASP A 60 21.89 -10.39 -4.05
N ARG A 61 21.96 -10.98 -2.84
CA ARG A 61 20.79 -11.32 -2.03
C ARG A 61 20.05 -10.10 -1.51
N ASP A 62 20.76 -9.10 -0.99
CA ASP A 62 20.16 -7.85 -0.46
C ASP A 62 19.52 -7.04 -1.61
N GLY A 63 20.18 -7.00 -2.77
CA GLY A 63 19.64 -6.39 -3.98
C GLY A 63 18.37 -7.08 -4.48
N LEU A 64 18.36 -8.42 -4.47
CA LEU A 64 17.18 -9.22 -4.82
C LEU A 64 16.04 -9.04 -3.81
N GLN A 65 16.35 -9.02 -2.51
CA GLN A 65 15.38 -8.73 -1.43
C GLN A 65 14.72 -7.38 -1.63
N PHE A 66 15.52 -6.33 -1.89
CA PHE A 66 15.01 -5.01 -2.18
C PHE A 66 14.11 -5.00 -3.42
N LEU A 67 14.53 -5.66 -4.51
CA LEU A 67 13.75 -5.75 -5.74
C LEU A 67 12.41 -6.44 -5.52
N ILE A 68 12.39 -7.58 -4.82
CA ILE A 68 11.17 -8.33 -4.51
C ILE A 68 10.26 -7.52 -3.59
N THR A 69 10.82 -6.87 -2.57
CA THR A 69 10.07 -6.01 -1.64
C THR A 69 9.40 -4.85 -2.40
N ALA A 70 10.14 -4.21 -3.31
CA ALA A 70 9.59 -3.15 -4.16
C ALA A 70 8.56 -3.65 -5.17
N ALA A 71 8.75 -4.86 -5.73
CA ALA A 71 7.76 -5.46 -6.63
C ALA A 71 6.45 -5.79 -5.90
N LEU A 72 6.52 -6.36 -4.70
CA LEU A 72 5.37 -6.60 -3.83
C LEU A 72 4.63 -5.30 -3.51
N TRP A 73 5.38 -4.24 -3.21
CA TRP A 73 4.81 -2.91 -2.97
C TRP A 73 3.97 -2.42 -4.15
N PHE A 74 4.55 -2.41 -5.36
CA PHE A 74 3.84 -1.95 -6.55
C PHE A 74 2.66 -2.85 -6.92
N ASP A 75 2.85 -4.17 -6.87
CA ASP A 75 1.81 -5.15 -7.19
C ASP A 75 0.58 -4.98 -6.27
N ILE A 76 0.80 -4.89 -4.96
CA ILE A 76 -0.28 -4.74 -3.98
C ILE A 76 -0.97 -3.38 -4.12
N LEU A 77 -0.23 -2.26 -4.14
CA LEU A 77 -0.86 -0.94 -4.16
C LEU A 77 -1.57 -0.62 -5.48
N SER A 78 -1.11 -1.22 -6.58
CA SER A 78 -1.75 -1.08 -7.89
C SER A 78 -3.17 -1.67 -7.94
N CYS A 79 -3.53 -2.56 -7.02
CA CYS A 79 -4.82 -3.23 -6.99
C CYS A 79 -6.00 -2.26 -6.87
N VAL A 80 -5.82 -1.14 -6.17
CA VAL A 80 -6.87 -0.11 -6.05
C VAL A 80 -7.20 0.49 -7.42
N SER A 81 -6.17 0.88 -8.17
CA SER A 81 -6.33 1.53 -9.47
C SER A 81 -6.76 0.55 -10.56
N THR A 82 -6.21 -0.67 -10.55
CA THR A 82 -6.52 -1.68 -11.58
C THR A 82 -7.81 -2.45 -11.29
N GLY A 83 -8.21 -2.57 -10.02
CA GLY A 83 -9.24 -3.50 -9.57
C GLY A 83 -8.88 -4.98 -9.75
N LYS A 84 -7.61 -5.29 -9.94
CA LYS A 84 -7.10 -6.66 -9.96
C LYS A 84 -6.66 -7.08 -8.56
N VAL A 85 -6.41 -8.38 -8.39
CA VAL A 85 -5.71 -8.92 -7.21
C VAL A 85 -4.20 -8.90 -7.45
N PRO A 86 -3.36 -8.93 -6.40
CA PRO A 86 -1.92 -9.02 -6.56
C PRO A 86 -1.55 -10.24 -7.39
N ALA A 87 -0.64 -10.07 -8.35
CA ALA A 87 -0.15 -11.15 -9.20
C ALA A 87 0.89 -12.04 -8.48
N LEU A 88 1.63 -11.46 -7.54
CA LEU A 88 2.63 -12.15 -6.75
C LEU A 88 2.00 -12.88 -5.54
N PRO A 89 2.59 -13.97 -5.04
CA PRO A 89 2.12 -14.69 -3.85
C PRO A 89 2.47 -13.93 -2.55
N TYR A 90 1.93 -12.72 -2.42
CA TYR A 90 2.30 -11.73 -1.41
C TYR A 90 2.25 -12.25 0.02
N ARG A 91 1.27 -13.10 0.38
CA ARG A 91 1.18 -13.68 1.74
C ARG A 91 2.39 -14.54 2.09
N GLN A 92 2.77 -15.41 1.15
CA GLN A 92 3.91 -16.31 1.36
C GLN A 92 5.19 -15.49 1.45
N TRP A 93 5.37 -14.51 0.55
CA TRP A 93 6.60 -13.74 0.46
C TRP A 93 6.79 -12.73 1.59
N LEU A 94 5.73 -12.02 1.99
CA LEU A 94 5.78 -11.09 3.14
C LEU A 94 6.00 -11.80 4.48
N SER A 95 5.87 -13.13 4.53
CA SER A 95 6.18 -13.94 5.71
C SER A 95 7.64 -14.40 5.75
N ILE A 96 8.43 -14.13 4.70
CA ILE A 96 9.82 -14.59 4.63
C ILE A 96 10.73 -13.64 5.41
N PRO A 97 11.57 -14.16 6.34
CA PRO A 97 12.56 -13.35 7.04
C PRO A 97 13.50 -12.61 6.07
N GLY A 98 13.64 -11.30 6.25
CA GLY A 98 14.48 -10.43 5.44
C GLY A 98 13.76 -9.69 4.31
N LEU A 99 12.53 -10.07 3.95
CA LEU A 99 11.66 -9.21 3.13
C LEU A 99 10.91 -8.27 4.05
N ASP A 100 11.42 -7.06 4.25
CA ASP A 100 10.85 -6.07 5.16
C ASP A 100 10.39 -4.82 4.41
N THR A 101 9.07 -4.69 4.21
CA THR A 101 8.47 -3.51 3.57
C THR A 101 8.58 -2.26 4.44
N ALA A 102 8.76 -2.38 5.76
CA ALA A 102 8.95 -1.22 6.62
C ALA A 102 10.34 -0.61 6.42
N ALA A 103 11.37 -1.46 6.31
CA ALA A 103 12.73 -0.99 6.03
C ALA A 103 12.87 -0.31 4.67
N VAL A 104 12.12 -0.76 3.66
CA VAL A 104 12.22 -0.26 2.28
C VAL A 104 11.23 0.88 1.98
N MET A 105 9.98 0.74 2.41
CA MET A 105 8.87 1.63 2.04
C MET A 105 8.19 2.30 3.26
N GLY A 106 8.63 2.00 4.48
CA GLY A 106 8.09 2.59 5.71
C GLY A 106 6.82 1.95 6.25
N CYS A 107 6.22 0.96 5.59
CA CYS A 107 4.99 0.31 6.03
C CYS A 107 5.21 -1.17 6.37
N GLN A 108 4.72 -1.64 7.52
CA GLN A 108 4.92 -3.02 7.99
C GLN A 108 4.23 -4.07 7.10
N ASN A 109 4.88 -5.23 6.95
CA ASN A 109 4.44 -6.34 6.11
C ASN A 109 2.99 -6.78 6.36
N TRP A 110 2.55 -6.80 7.62
CA TRP A 110 1.19 -7.25 7.96
C TRP A 110 0.12 -6.35 7.37
N ILE A 111 0.39 -5.04 7.24
CA ILE A 111 -0.54 -4.08 6.61
C ILE A 111 -0.59 -4.35 5.11
N MET A 112 0.57 -4.54 4.47
CA MET A 112 0.64 -4.86 3.05
C MET A 112 -0.08 -6.17 2.73
N ALA A 113 0.04 -7.18 3.59
CA ALA A 113 -0.71 -8.42 3.47
C ALA A 113 -2.23 -8.18 3.57
N LEU A 114 -2.68 -7.36 4.52
CA LEU A 114 -4.11 -7.03 4.63
C LEU A 114 -4.62 -6.19 3.45
N ILE A 115 -3.82 -5.30 2.87
CA ILE A 115 -4.20 -4.58 1.64
C ILE A 115 -4.35 -5.57 0.46
N GLY A 116 -3.45 -6.54 0.35
CA GLY A 116 -3.59 -7.65 -0.61
C GLY A 116 -4.87 -8.47 -0.37
N ASP A 117 -5.25 -8.69 0.89
CA ASP A 117 -6.50 -9.35 1.25
C ASP A 117 -7.73 -8.54 0.87
N LEU A 118 -7.69 -7.22 1.01
CA LEU A 118 -8.76 -6.33 0.57
C LEU A 118 -8.98 -6.41 -0.94
N ALA A 119 -7.91 -6.47 -1.73
CA ALA A 119 -8.01 -6.68 -3.17
C ALA A 119 -8.70 -8.02 -3.50
N ASN A 120 -8.34 -9.10 -2.79
CA ASN A 120 -8.98 -10.40 -2.93
C ASN A 120 -10.45 -10.39 -2.48
N LEU A 121 -10.76 -9.72 -1.36
CA LEU A 121 -12.13 -9.54 -0.88
C LEU A 121 -12.98 -8.80 -1.91
N LYS A 122 -12.46 -7.72 -2.49
CA LYS A 122 -13.15 -6.95 -3.52
C LYS A 122 -13.40 -7.79 -4.77
N GLN A 123 -12.40 -8.50 -5.28
CA GLN A 123 -12.59 -9.37 -6.45
C GLN A 123 -13.63 -10.47 -6.18
N TRP A 124 -13.57 -11.11 -5.01
CA TRP A 124 -14.56 -12.09 -4.59
C TRP A 124 -15.98 -11.49 -4.51
N LYS A 125 -16.14 -10.30 -3.92
CA LYS A 125 -17.42 -9.60 -3.84
C LYS A 125 -17.95 -9.29 -5.24
N ASP A 126 -17.11 -8.70 -6.09
CA ASP A 126 -17.49 -8.31 -7.45
C ASP A 126 -17.89 -9.54 -8.29
N ASN A 127 -17.19 -10.67 -8.15
CA ASN A 127 -17.54 -11.93 -8.81
C ASN A 127 -18.84 -12.52 -8.26
N SER A 128 -19.04 -12.51 -6.94
CA SER A 128 -20.25 -13.02 -6.30
C SER A 128 -21.48 -12.21 -6.69
N ILE A 129 -21.33 -10.89 -6.88
CA ILE A 129 -22.39 -10.01 -7.42
C ILE A 129 -22.72 -10.43 -8.86
N LYS A 130 -21.70 -10.60 -9.72
CA LYS A 130 -21.90 -11.00 -11.13
C LYS A 130 -22.60 -12.35 -11.27
N THR A 131 -22.33 -13.30 -10.39
CA THR A 131 -22.97 -14.62 -10.40
C THR A 131 -24.31 -14.66 -9.65
N GLY A 132 -24.73 -13.56 -9.02
CA GLY A 132 -25.94 -13.50 -8.20
C GLY A 132 -25.88 -14.32 -6.91
N LEU A 133 -24.68 -14.65 -6.42
CA LEU A 133 -24.44 -15.51 -5.26
C LEU A 133 -23.81 -14.76 -4.08
N LEU A 134 -23.93 -13.43 -4.05
CA LEU A 134 -23.39 -12.64 -2.93
C LEU A 134 -24.17 -12.93 -1.64
N SER A 135 -23.52 -13.64 -0.72
CA SER A 135 -23.97 -13.82 0.65
C SER A 135 -23.56 -12.62 1.50
N THR A 136 -24.54 -11.88 2.02
CA THR A 136 -24.31 -10.75 2.94
C THR A 136 -23.62 -11.21 4.23
N ARG A 137 -23.97 -12.41 4.71
CA ARG A 137 -23.32 -13.04 5.87
C ARG A 137 -21.85 -13.32 5.61
N ASP A 138 -21.50 -13.90 4.45
CA ASP A 138 -20.10 -14.22 4.15
C ASP A 138 -19.27 -12.96 3.95
N LEU A 139 -19.84 -11.92 3.32
CA LEU A 139 -19.20 -10.62 3.19
C LEU A 139 -18.92 -10.01 4.57
N ALA A 140 -19.89 -10.06 5.50
CA ALA A 140 -19.71 -9.56 6.85
C ALA A 140 -18.62 -10.35 7.62
N VAL A 141 -18.61 -11.68 7.54
CA VAL A 141 -17.61 -12.53 8.22
C VAL A 141 -16.21 -12.28 7.68
N LYS A 142 -16.04 -12.24 6.36
CA LYS A 142 -14.74 -11.97 5.73
C LYS A 142 -14.26 -10.55 6.04
N GLY A 143 -15.17 -9.58 6.01
CA GLY A 143 -14.91 -8.19 6.36
C GLY A 143 -14.45 -8.03 7.80
N GLN A 144 -15.21 -8.58 8.75
CA GLN A 144 -14.91 -8.52 10.19
C GLN A 144 -13.53 -9.09 10.53
N ARG A 145 -13.10 -10.14 9.83
CA ARG A 145 -11.77 -10.73 10.04
C ARG A 145 -10.66 -9.74 9.72
N ILE A 146 -10.75 -9.03 8.59
CA ILE A 146 -9.76 -8.02 8.18
C ILE A 146 -9.85 -6.79 9.08
N GLU A 147 -11.07 -6.33 9.39
CA GLU A 147 -11.31 -5.20 10.29
C GLU A 147 -10.68 -5.42 11.66
N SER A 148 -10.92 -6.59 12.26
CA SER A 148 -10.38 -6.93 13.58
C SER A 148 -8.85 -6.98 13.56
N ALA A 149 -8.26 -7.48 12.48
CA ALA A 149 -6.81 -7.49 12.31
C ALA A 149 -6.24 -6.06 12.19
N LEU A 150 -6.88 -5.20 11.39
CA LEU A 150 -6.50 -3.79 11.24
C LEU A 150 -6.62 -3.04 12.56
N GLU A 151 -7.75 -3.14 13.26
CA GLU A 151 -7.97 -2.42 14.53
C GLU A 151 -7.05 -2.90 15.65
N ASN A 152 -6.81 -4.21 15.75
CA ASN A 152 -5.85 -4.74 16.73
C ASN A 152 -4.42 -4.31 16.39
N GLY A 153 -4.03 -4.34 15.12
CA GLY A 153 -2.72 -3.87 14.67
C GLY A 153 -2.52 -2.38 14.94
N ILE A 154 -3.52 -1.53 14.66
CA ILE A 154 -3.46 -0.09 14.97
C ILE A 154 -3.29 0.14 16.48
N LYS A 155 -4.02 -0.58 17.34
CA LYS A 155 -3.82 -0.49 18.79
C LYS A 155 -2.40 -0.85 19.22
N GLN A 156 -1.79 -1.85 18.59
CA GLN A 156 -0.40 -2.22 18.86
C GLN A 156 0.58 -1.14 18.40
N LEU A 157 0.36 -0.52 17.23
CA LEU A 157 1.16 0.62 16.78
C LEU A 157 1.11 1.78 17.79
N ASP A 158 -0.06 2.09 18.34
CA ASP A 158 -0.25 3.16 19.33
C ASP A 158 0.49 2.90 20.66
N ILE A 159 0.62 1.64 21.05
CA ILE A 159 1.40 1.23 22.24
C ILE A 159 2.89 1.39 21.94
N ASN A 160 3.32 0.91 20.78
CA ASN A 160 4.71 0.92 20.35
C ASN A 160 5.23 2.35 20.13
N GLU A 161 4.40 3.27 19.63
CA GLU A 161 4.76 4.68 19.41
C GLU A 161 5.36 5.35 20.66
N LYS A 162 5.00 4.91 21.87
CA LYS A 162 5.50 5.47 23.14
C LYS A 162 6.91 4.99 23.54
N GLY A 163 7.51 4.04 22.82
CA GLY A 163 8.72 3.32 23.25
C GLY A 163 9.92 3.32 22.30
N PHE A 164 9.82 3.82 21.05
CA PHE A 164 10.91 3.74 20.06
C PHE A 164 11.54 5.11 19.68
N ILE A 165 12.68 5.07 18.97
CA ILE A 165 13.47 6.23 18.51
C ILE A 165 13.10 6.63 17.06
N ASP A 166 13.50 7.81 16.60
CA ASP A 166 13.09 8.54 15.37
C ASP A 166 12.91 7.71 14.08
N LYS A 167 13.81 6.77 13.71
CA LYS A 167 13.63 5.98 12.47
C LYS A 167 12.45 4.99 12.56
N ASP A 168 12.29 4.37 13.72
CA ASP A 168 11.18 3.46 13.99
C ASP A 168 9.86 4.24 14.11
N MET A 169 9.91 5.49 14.57
CA MET A 169 8.75 6.39 14.59
C MET A 169 8.18 6.66 13.21
N ASN A 170 9.03 6.89 12.20
CA ASN A 170 8.56 7.11 10.83
C ASN A 170 7.86 5.88 10.26
N ALA A 171 8.43 4.69 10.46
CA ALA A 171 7.82 3.45 10.01
C ALA A 171 6.50 3.15 10.72
N LEU A 172 6.41 3.41 12.04
CA LEU A 172 5.15 3.26 12.79
C LEU A 172 4.08 4.25 12.32
N TRP A 173 4.45 5.51 12.07
CA TRP A 173 3.53 6.53 11.59
C TRP A 173 3.01 6.24 10.17
N VAL A 174 3.91 5.89 9.23
CA VAL A 174 3.52 5.48 7.87
C VAL A 174 2.64 4.22 7.93
N SER A 175 3.02 3.23 8.73
CA SER A 175 2.20 2.03 8.96
C SER A 175 0.78 2.38 9.46
N ARG A 176 0.67 3.31 10.41
CA ARG A 176 -0.63 3.78 10.91
C ARG A 176 -1.46 4.45 9.82
N MET A 177 -0.84 5.28 8.98
CA MET A 177 -1.49 5.92 7.82
C MET A 177 -2.05 4.87 6.83
N PHE A 178 -1.25 3.86 6.48
CA PHE A 178 -1.70 2.79 5.58
C PHE A 178 -2.79 1.92 6.20
N ALA A 179 -2.71 1.60 7.49
CA ALA A 179 -3.73 0.81 8.18
C ALA A 179 -5.08 1.54 8.24
N LEU A 180 -5.07 2.86 8.50
CA LEU A 180 -6.30 3.68 8.47
C LEU A 180 -6.88 3.80 7.06
N ALA A 181 -6.03 3.94 6.04
CA ALA A 181 -6.46 3.91 4.65
C ALA A 181 -7.04 2.54 4.24
N ALA A 182 -6.44 1.45 4.71
CA ALA A 182 -6.97 0.10 4.52
C ALA A 182 -8.33 -0.09 5.22
N LEU A 183 -8.55 0.51 6.41
CA LEU A 183 -9.87 0.52 7.04
C LEU A 183 -10.91 1.27 6.21
N VAL A 184 -10.57 2.46 5.68
CA VAL A 184 -11.46 3.18 4.76
C VAL A 184 -11.79 2.30 3.56
N LEU A 185 -10.77 1.71 2.91
CA LEU A 185 -10.96 0.81 1.76
C LEU A 185 -11.81 -0.42 2.10
N LEU A 186 -11.66 -1.00 3.29
CA LEU A 186 -12.49 -2.11 3.75
C LEU A 186 -13.96 -1.70 3.83
N HIS A 187 -14.26 -0.56 4.46
CA HIS A 187 -15.62 -0.07 4.59
C HIS A 187 -16.22 0.30 3.23
N THR A 188 -15.44 0.86 2.30
CA THR A 188 -15.92 1.08 0.93
C THR A 188 -16.18 -0.22 0.19
N ILE A 189 -15.36 -1.26 0.41
CA ILE A 189 -15.57 -2.59 -0.18
C ILE A 189 -16.83 -3.23 0.37
N ILE A 190 -17.10 -3.17 1.67
CA ILE A 190 -18.26 -3.82 2.29
C ILE A 190 -19.54 -3.03 1.98
N SER A 191 -19.59 -1.77 2.40
CA SER A 191 -20.81 -0.95 2.42
C SER A 191 -20.99 -0.10 1.16
N GLY A 192 -19.96 0.00 0.31
CA GLY A 192 -19.91 0.91 -0.84
C GLY A 192 -19.20 2.23 -0.50
N PRO A 193 -18.71 2.99 -1.50
CA PRO A 193 -17.97 4.23 -1.25
C PRO A 193 -18.92 5.38 -0.92
N LEU A 194 -19.38 5.36 0.33
CA LEU A 194 -20.37 6.28 0.89
C LEU A 194 -19.75 7.09 2.03
N PRO A 195 -19.14 8.28 1.75
CA PRO A 195 -18.43 9.09 2.75
C PRO A 195 -19.22 9.48 4.00
N LYS A 196 -20.56 9.39 3.95
CA LYS A 196 -21.45 9.73 5.06
C LYS A 196 -21.54 8.63 6.12
N LEU A 197 -21.16 7.39 5.80
CA LEU A 197 -21.23 6.27 6.73
C LEU A 197 -20.32 6.49 7.95
N PRO A 198 -20.80 6.19 9.18
CA PRO A 198 -20.08 6.50 10.40
C PRO A 198 -18.71 5.81 10.49
N GLU A 199 -18.59 4.58 10.03
CA GLU A 199 -17.34 3.81 10.00
C GLU A 199 -16.29 4.47 9.09
N ILE A 200 -16.70 4.93 7.89
CA ILE A 200 -15.82 5.67 6.97
C ILE A 200 -15.43 7.02 7.58
N ARG A 201 -16.38 7.78 8.13
CA ARG A 201 -16.11 9.08 8.77
C ARG A 201 -15.16 8.95 9.95
N SER A 202 -15.30 7.90 10.75
CA SER A 202 -14.42 7.61 11.88
C SER A 202 -12.99 7.36 11.41
N ALA A 203 -12.81 6.46 10.43
CA ALA A 203 -11.50 6.15 9.88
C ALA A 203 -10.82 7.36 9.19
N VAL A 204 -11.58 8.18 8.45
CA VAL A 204 -11.08 9.43 7.86
C VAL A 204 -10.68 10.44 8.95
N SER A 205 -11.48 10.58 10.00
CA SER A 205 -11.17 11.51 11.10
C SER A 205 -9.90 11.10 11.86
N ARG A 206 -9.70 9.80 12.10
CA ARG A 206 -8.46 9.23 12.65
C ARG A 206 -7.26 9.46 11.74
N THR A 207 -7.46 9.40 10.42
CA THR A 207 -6.42 9.71 9.43
C THR A 207 -6.00 11.16 9.54
N ILE A 208 -6.94 12.10 9.59
CA ILE A 208 -6.65 13.52 9.78
C ILE A 208 -5.94 13.79 11.11
N ALA A 209 -6.35 13.14 12.19
CA ALA A 209 -5.67 13.26 13.47
C ALA A 209 -4.21 12.78 13.38
N THR A 210 -3.97 11.65 12.72
CA THR A 210 -2.63 11.08 12.49
C THR A 210 -1.78 11.97 11.58
N LEU A 211 -2.39 12.60 10.56
CA LEU A 211 -1.69 13.53 9.68
C LEU A 211 -1.14 14.76 10.42
N ARG A 212 -1.88 15.25 11.41
CA ARG A 212 -1.47 16.40 12.23
C ARG A 212 -0.27 16.09 13.13
N THR A 213 -0.02 14.82 13.43
CA THR A 213 1.11 14.38 14.25
C THR A 213 2.30 13.88 13.42
N ARG A 214 2.37 14.26 12.14
CA ARG A 214 3.45 13.87 11.22
C ARG A 214 4.84 14.17 11.83
N PRO A 215 5.74 13.18 11.91
CA PRO A 215 7.14 13.43 12.28
C PRO A 215 7.83 14.33 11.26
N LYS A 216 8.61 15.30 11.74
CA LYS A 216 9.35 16.24 10.85
C LYS A 216 10.39 15.54 9.97
N SER A 217 10.93 14.41 10.43
CA SER A 217 11.92 13.60 9.72
C SER A 217 11.28 12.71 8.63
N CYS A 218 9.95 12.53 8.63
CA CYS A 218 9.27 11.67 7.68
C CYS A 218 9.07 12.38 6.33
N PRO A 219 9.57 11.81 5.22
CA PRO A 219 9.27 12.32 3.89
C PRO A 219 7.79 12.09 3.59
N ALA A 220 7.14 13.08 2.99
CA ALA A 220 5.69 13.08 2.83
C ALA A 220 5.22 12.14 1.71
N ASN A 221 6.08 11.90 0.71
CA ASN A 221 5.77 11.08 -0.46
C ASN A 221 5.45 9.61 -0.13
N GLY A 222 5.93 9.08 0.99
CA GLY A 222 5.70 7.67 1.35
C GLY A 222 4.25 7.30 1.64
N ILE A 223 3.33 8.27 1.74
CA ILE A 223 1.91 8.05 2.12
C ILE A 223 0.90 8.42 1.02
N VAL A 224 1.34 8.63 -0.23
CA VAL A 224 0.45 9.08 -1.32
C VAL A 224 -0.75 8.14 -1.53
N TRP A 225 -0.52 6.82 -1.50
CA TRP A 225 -1.59 5.82 -1.59
C TRP A 225 -2.64 6.02 -0.49
N ALA A 226 -2.18 6.14 0.76
CA ALA A 226 -3.04 6.31 1.91
C ALA A 226 -3.86 7.60 1.80
N ILE A 227 -3.22 8.71 1.44
CA ILE A 227 -3.89 10.00 1.21
C ILE A 227 -4.95 9.90 0.13
N CYS A 228 -4.65 9.27 -1.01
CA CYS A 228 -5.61 9.13 -2.10
C CYS A 228 -6.85 8.37 -1.65
N VAL A 229 -6.67 7.19 -1.04
CA VAL A 229 -7.77 6.32 -0.59
C VAL A 229 -8.64 7.04 0.46
N THR A 230 -8.01 7.62 1.50
CA THR A 230 -8.76 8.29 2.57
C THR A 230 -9.36 9.62 2.11
N GLY A 231 -8.62 10.37 1.32
CA GLY A 231 -8.99 11.70 0.84
C GLY A 231 -10.15 11.62 -0.15
N CYS A 232 -10.21 10.62 -1.02
CA CYS A 232 -11.38 10.36 -1.86
C CYS A 232 -12.66 10.11 -1.04
N MET A 233 -12.55 9.62 0.19
CA MET A 233 -13.69 9.41 1.11
C MET A 233 -13.87 10.56 2.11
N ALA A 234 -13.16 11.67 1.94
CA ALA A 234 -13.27 12.81 2.85
C ALA A 234 -14.60 13.54 2.70
N PRO A 235 -15.37 13.74 3.79
CA PRO A 235 -16.54 14.62 3.76
C PRO A 235 -16.10 16.07 3.50
N PRO A 236 -16.98 16.92 2.93
CA PRO A 236 -16.64 18.30 2.53
C PRO A 236 -15.92 19.13 3.60
N THR A 237 -16.23 18.91 4.88
CA THR A 237 -15.66 19.62 6.02
C THR A 237 -14.15 19.42 6.20
N VAL A 238 -13.57 18.32 5.69
CA VAL A 238 -12.13 17.99 5.86
C VAL A 238 -11.37 17.83 4.55
N GLN A 239 -12.03 18.02 3.39
CA GLN A 239 -11.39 17.95 2.07
C GLN A 239 -10.21 18.93 1.95
N GLN A 240 -10.36 20.14 2.51
CA GLN A 240 -9.31 21.15 2.51
C GLN A 240 -8.04 20.69 3.23
N SER A 241 -8.15 19.87 4.29
CA SER A 241 -6.97 19.34 4.98
C SER A 241 -6.16 18.38 4.10
N PHE A 242 -6.82 17.51 3.33
CA PHE A 242 -6.16 16.64 2.36
C PHE A 242 -5.58 17.42 1.19
N GLU A 243 -6.30 18.43 0.69
CA GLU A 243 -5.81 19.29 -0.39
C GLU A 243 -4.57 20.08 0.02
N SER A 244 -4.56 20.70 1.21
CA SER A 244 -3.39 21.40 1.73
C SER A 244 -2.20 20.46 1.89
N CYS A 245 -2.42 19.27 2.46
CA CYS A 245 -1.38 18.25 2.59
C CYS A 245 -0.74 17.91 1.23
N MET A 246 -1.55 17.64 0.19
CA MET A 246 -1.02 17.35 -1.14
C MET A 246 -0.30 18.53 -1.79
N LYS A 247 -0.74 19.77 -1.55
CA LYS A 247 -0.06 20.97 -2.04
C LYS A 247 1.29 21.18 -1.37
N GLU A 248 1.40 20.94 -0.07
CA GLU A 248 2.67 20.96 0.66
C GLU A 248 3.63 19.92 0.09
N MET A 249 3.15 18.69 -0.14
CA MET A 249 3.95 17.62 -0.77
C MET A 249 4.48 17.99 -2.16
N LEU A 250 3.66 18.69 -2.96
CA LEU A 250 4.04 19.18 -4.28
C LEU A 250 5.05 20.33 -4.21
N ALA A 251 4.99 21.17 -3.16
CA ALA A 251 5.96 22.24 -2.97
C ALA A 251 7.34 21.69 -2.58
N ASP A 252 7.39 20.67 -1.73
CA ASP A 252 8.63 20.07 -1.23
C ASP A 252 9.38 19.24 -2.29
N HIS A 253 8.65 18.59 -3.20
CA HIS A 253 9.22 17.64 -4.17
C HIS A 253 9.13 18.12 -5.64
N GLY A 254 8.60 19.32 -5.87
CA GLY A 254 8.34 19.86 -7.20
C GLY A 254 7.21 19.14 -7.94
N LYS A 255 7.18 19.26 -9.27
CA LYS A 255 6.15 18.63 -10.13
C LYS A 255 6.37 17.13 -10.37
N PHE A 256 7.37 16.53 -9.74
CA PHE A 256 7.77 15.14 -9.99
C PHE A 256 6.99 14.19 -9.08
N GLY A 257 6.57 13.05 -9.62
CA GLY A 257 5.75 12.06 -8.90
C GLY A 257 4.26 12.18 -9.23
N ASN A 258 3.45 11.37 -8.59
CA ASN A 258 2.00 11.25 -8.82
C ASN A 258 1.14 12.13 -7.88
N CYS A 259 1.74 12.99 -7.03
CA CYS A 259 1.00 13.83 -6.10
C CYS A 259 -0.02 14.74 -6.79
N SER A 260 0.33 15.28 -7.96
CA SER A 260 -0.55 16.15 -8.75
C SER A 260 -1.72 15.35 -9.33
N THR A 261 -1.45 14.13 -9.81
CA THR A 261 -2.43 13.16 -10.27
C THR A 261 -3.38 12.76 -9.14
N VAL A 262 -2.86 12.45 -7.95
CA VAL A 262 -3.68 12.11 -6.78
C VAL A 262 -4.59 13.25 -6.37
N LEU A 263 -4.09 14.50 -6.36
CA LEU A 263 -4.92 15.66 -6.07
C LEU A 263 -6.06 15.83 -7.10
N ARG A 264 -5.79 15.58 -8.40
CA ARG A 264 -6.81 15.57 -9.45
C ARG A 264 -7.84 14.46 -9.22
N VAL A 265 -7.40 13.24 -8.89
CA VAL A 265 -8.28 12.10 -8.60
C VAL A 265 -9.19 12.39 -7.41
N MET A 266 -8.65 12.94 -6.32
CA MET A 266 -9.46 13.30 -5.15
C MET A 266 -10.53 14.34 -5.48
N ARG A 267 -10.15 15.43 -6.17
CA ARG A 267 -11.09 16.47 -6.59
C ARG A 267 -12.19 15.91 -7.49
N LYS A 268 -11.82 15.07 -8.47
CA LYS A 268 -12.81 14.43 -9.35
C LYS A 268 -13.73 13.49 -8.58
N CYS A 269 -13.19 12.73 -7.62
CA CYS A 269 -13.98 11.88 -6.74
C CYS A 269 -15.02 12.68 -5.95
N TRP A 270 -14.63 13.83 -5.39
CA TRP A 270 -15.54 14.71 -4.65
C TRP A 270 -16.64 15.30 -5.53
N GLU A 271 -16.32 15.67 -6.77
CA GLU A 271 -17.29 16.14 -7.77
C GLU A 271 -18.32 15.05 -8.10
N LEU A 272 -17.86 13.82 -8.37
CA LEU A 272 -18.74 12.69 -8.70
C LEU A 272 -19.65 12.30 -7.53
N GLN A 273 -19.15 12.42 -6.29
CA GLN A 273 -19.92 12.14 -5.08
C GLN A 273 -21.08 13.11 -4.83
N GLN A 274 -21.12 14.27 -5.50
CA GLN A 274 -22.28 15.17 -5.45
C GLN A 274 -23.49 14.56 -6.17
N HIS A 275 -23.26 13.66 -7.13
CA HIS A 275 -24.28 13.13 -8.03
C HIS A 275 -24.47 11.60 -7.89
N GLY A 276 -23.64 10.93 -7.09
CA GLY A 276 -23.72 9.48 -6.94
C GLY A 276 -22.65 8.90 -6.02
N VAL A 277 -22.33 7.63 -6.28
CA VAL A 277 -21.40 6.83 -5.48
C VAL A 277 -20.10 6.69 -6.28
N ALA A 278 -19.00 7.22 -5.75
CA ALA A 278 -17.71 7.19 -6.43
C ALA A 278 -16.56 7.04 -5.43
N ASP A 279 -15.54 6.29 -5.82
CA ASP A 279 -14.25 6.19 -5.14
C ASP A 279 -13.10 6.64 -6.06
N CYS A 280 -11.87 6.49 -5.57
CA CYS A 280 -10.66 6.81 -6.33
C CYS A 280 -10.61 6.08 -7.68
N LYS A 281 -11.05 4.83 -7.76
CA LYS A 281 -11.04 4.06 -9.01
C LYS A 281 -12.09 4.58 -9.98
N THR A 282 -13.32 4.84 -9.52
CA THR A 282 -14.35 5.47 -10.35
C THR A 282 -13.87 6.81 -10.90
N ALA A 283 -13.24 7.64 -10.07
CA ALA A 283 -12.69 8.91 -10.50
C ALA A 283 -11.59 8.75 -11.56
N MET A 284 -10.67 7.79 -11.39
CA MET A 284 -9.65 7.48 -12.40
C MET A 284 -10.24 7.05 -13.74
N VAL A 285 -11.28 6.19 -13.71
CA VAL A 285 -11.99 5.74 -14.91
C VAL A 285 -12.63 6.92 -15.65
N GLU A 286 -13.34 7.80 -14.93
CA GLU A 286 -13.94 9.01 -15.51
C GLU A 286 -12.91 10.00 -16.06
N MET A 287 -11.69 9.99 -15.52
CA MET A 287 -10.57 10.78 -16.02
C MET A 287 -9.83 10.12 -17.20
N GLY A 288 -10.15 8.87 -17.53
CA GLY A 288 -9.46 8.10 -18.58
C GLY A 288 -8.03 7.70 -18.20
N ILE A 289 -7.70 7.59 -16.91
CA ILE A 289 -6.36 7.23 -16.43
C ILE A 289 -6.38 5.97 -15.57
N CYS A 290 -5.21 5.37 -15.33
CA CYS A 290 -5.02 4.35 -14.29
C CYS A 290 -3.73 4.66 -13.53
N ALA A 291 -3.82 5.47 -12.47
CA ALA A 291 -2.64 5.98 -11.78
C ALA A 291 -2.02 4.95 -10.83
N LEU A 292 -0.69 4.77 -10.84
CA LEU A 292 0.01 4.07 -9.76
C LEU A 292 0.23 5.03 -8.58
N LEU A 293 -0.46 4.77 -7.46
CA LEU A 293 -0.47 5.61 -6.27
C LEU A 293 0.65 5.17 -5.30
N ILE A 294 1.81 5.81 -5.37
CA ILE A 294 3.02 5.51 -4.57
C ILE A 294 3.81 6.75 -4.18
#